data_AF-A0A024FK88-F1
#
_entry.id   AF-A0A024FK88-F1
#
_cell.length_a   1.000
_cell.length_b   1.000
_cell.length_c   1.000
_cell.angle_alpha   90.00
_cell.angle_beta   90.00
_cell.angle_gamma   90.00
#
_symmetry.space_group_name_H-M   'P 1'
#
loop_
_entity.id
_entity.type
_entity.pdbx_description
1 polymer ?
#
loop_
_entity_poly.entity_id
_entity_poly.type
_entity_poly.pdbx_seq_one_letter_code
_entity_poly.pdbx_strand_id
1 'polypeptide(L)'
;MKITQLIVILFLTLITACAQERENKESAAQKENLPVEKNLIAVLDTIWQTEQTPIHLRDSLMRIYGAESNEYKEQQLIYEKNHIINEKKSRIY
;
A
#
# COMPACT_ATOMS: atom_id res chain seq x y z
N MET A 1 11.57 27.56 -40.14
CA MET A 1 11.61 27.81 -38.69
C MET A 1 12.97 27.35 -38.18
N LYS A 2 13.74 28.26 -37.57
CA LYS A 2 15.14 27.96 -37.21
C LYS A 2 15.13 27.02 -36.00
N ILE A 3 16.08 26.07 -35.92
CA ILE A 3 16.19 25.08 -34.82
C ILE A 3 16.15 25.76 -33.44
N THR A 4 16.65 27.00 -33.35
CA THR A 4 16.56 27.85 -32.16
C THR A 4 15.13 28.15 -31.71
N GLN A 5 14.17 28.33 -32.63
CA GLN A 5 12.76 28.51 -32.29
C GLN A 5 12.14 27.21 -31.72
N LEU A 6 12.60 26.05 -32.20
CA LEU A 6 12.12 24.75 -31.75
C LEU A 6 12.63 24.42 -30.34
N ILE A 7 13.86 24.81 -30.02
CA ILE A 7 14.45 24.71 -28.67
C ILE A 7 13.69 25.62 -27.68
N VAL A 8 13.36 26.84 -28.07
CA VAL A 8 12.60 27.78 -27.22
C VAL A 8 11.20 27.25 -26.91
N ILE A 9 10.52 26.66 -27.89
CA ILE A 9 9.18 26.05 -27.70
C ILE A 9 9.26 24.83 -26.76
N LEU A 10 10.28 23.98 -26.91
CA LEU A 10 10.48 22.81 -26.07
C LEU A 10 10.70 23.19 -24.59
N PHE A 11 11.52 24.22 -24.34
CA PHE A 11 11.72 24.74 -22.98
C PHE A 11 10.44 25.36 -22.40
N LEU A 12 9.61 26.03 -23.20
CA LEU A 12 8.35 26.62 -22.72
C LEU A 12 7.36 25.55 -22.21
N THR A 13 7.28 24.39 -22.89
CA THR A 13 6.35 23.32 -22.51
C THR A 13 6.72 22.56 -21.23
N LEU A 14 7.99 22.60 -20.82
CA LEU A 14 8.46 21.95 -19.59
C LEU A 14 8.05 22.71 -18.32
N ILE A 15 7.85 24.03 -18.39
CA ILE A 15 7.55 24.88 -17.23
C ILE A 15 6.07 24.74 -16.82
N THR A 16 5.16 24.46 -17.76
CA THR A 16 3.72 24.33 -17.49
C THR A 16 3.31 22.94 -16.95
N ALA A 17 4.22 21.97 -16.86
CA ALA A 17 3.91 20.61 -16.40
C ALA A 17 3.88 20.46 -14.87
N CYS A 18 4.22 21.50 -14.11
CA CYS A 18 4.15 21.52 -12.65
C CYS A 18 3.21 22.62 -12.15
N ALA A 19 1.91 22.48 -12.43
CA ALA A 19 0.86 23.18 -11.71
C ALA A 19 -0.45 22.38 -11.80
N GLN A 20 -0.51 21.26 -11.08
CA GLN A 20 -1.80 20.67 -10.70
C GLN A 20 -1.87 20.69 -9.17
N GLU A 21 -2.25 21.84 -8.65
CA GLU A 21 -2.71 21.97 -7.27
C GLU A 21 -3.98 21.13 -7.12
N ARG A 22 -3.96 20.19 -6.19
CA ARG A 22 -5.13 19.37 -5.87
C ARG A 22 -6.16 20.30 -5.23
N GLU A 23 -7.32 20.45 -5.86
CA GLU A 23 -8.49 21.09 -5.25
C GLU A 23 -8.77 20.41 -3.90
N ASN A 24 -8.55 21.18 -2.83
CA ASN A 24 -8.94 20.81 -1.48
C ASN A 24 -10.45 21.04 -1.37
N LYS A 25 -11.25 20.02 -1.68
CA LYS A 25 -12.68 20.04 -1.34
C LYS A 25 -12.85 19.57 0.09
N GLU A 26 -12.90 20.55 0.99
CA GLU A 26 -13.56 20.38 2.28
C GLU A 26 -14.98 19.86 2.03
N SER A 27 -15.23 18.62 2.47
CA SER A 27 -16.58 18.12 2.71
C SER A 27 -16.62 17.65 4.16
N ALA A 28 -16.86 18.61 5.04
CA ALA A 28 -17.32 18.36 6.39
C ALA A 28 -18.79 17.91 6.34
N ALA A 29 -19.04 16.59 6.33
CA ALA A 29 -20.28 15.98 6.83
C ALA A 29 -20.20 14.44 6.81
N GLN A 30 -19.52 13.84 7.79
CA GLN A 30 -19.94 12.60 8.50
C GLN A 30 -18.90 12.28 9.59
N LYS A 31 -18.99 13.01 10.71
CA LYS A 31 -18.46 12.55 11.99
C LYS A 31 -19.47 11.57 12.57
N GLU A 32 -19.44 10.33 12.10
CA GLU A 32 -20.07 9.22 12.81
C GLU A 32 -19.02 8.11 12.93
N ASN A 33 -18.38 8.06 14.11
CA ASN A 33 -17.47 7.00 14.57
C ASN A 33 -16.28 6.64 13.67
N LEU A 34 -15.36 7.59 13.40
CA LEU A 34 -14.02 7.24 12.95
C LEU A 34 -13.14 6.92 14.18
N PRO A 35 -12.74 5.65 14.39
CA PRO A 35 -11.87 5.31 15.51
C PRO A 35 -10.48 5.86 15.21
N VAL A 36 -9.97 6.74 16.09
CA VAL A 36 -8.57 7.19 16.23
C VAL A 36 -7.81 7.22 14.91
N GLU A 37 -7.59 8.40 14.33
CA GLU A 37 -6.67 8.65 13.20
C GLU A 37 -5.45 7.71 13.26
N LYS A 38 -5.53 6.51 12.65
CA LYS A 38 -4.40 5.59 12.68
C LYS A 38 -3.49 6.08 11.59
N ASN A 39 -2.27 6.43 11.97
CA ASN A 39 -1.24 6.79 11.02
C ASN A 39 -1.15 5.67 9.96
N LEU A 40 -1.26 6.01 8.67
CA LEU A 40 -1.14 5.06 7.55
C LEU A 40 0.10 4.18 7.69
N ILE A 41 1.22 4.77 8.14
CA ILE A 41 2.47 4.06 8.39
C ILE A 41 2.25 2.96 9.44
N ALA A 42 1.59 3.26 10.56
CA ALA A 42 1.30 2.27 11.59
C ALA A 42 0.36 1.15 11.11
N VAL A 43 -0.58 1.48 10.21
CA VAL A 43 -1.45 0.47 9.58
C VAL A 43 -0.64 -0.45 8.68
N LEU A 44 0.20 0.11 7.81
CA LEU A 44 1.08 -0.65 6.92
C LEU A 44 2.09 -1.49 7.70
N ASP A 45 2.70 -0.96 8.75
CA ASP A 45 3.60 -1.69 9.64
C ASP A 45 2.88 -2.88 10.29
N THR A 46 1.63 -2.67 10.72
CA THR A 46 0.83 -3.77 11.28
C THR A 46 0.54 -4.84 10.24
N ILE A 47 0.17 -4.47 9.01
CA ILE A 47 -0.07 -5.42 7.92
C ILE A 47 1.21 -6.20 7.60
N TRP A 48 2.35 -5.51 7.54
CA TRP A 48 3.66 -6.14 7.34
C TRP A 48 3.94 -7.19 8.42
N GLN A 49 3.82 -6.80 9.69
CA GLN A 49 4.12 -7.71 10.81
C GLN A 49 3.14 -8.88 10.90
N THR A 50 1.86 -8.66 10.62
CA THR A 50 0.85 -9.73 10.77
C THR A 50 0.68 -10.59 9.53
N GLU A 51 1.12 -10.17 8.35
CA GLU A 51 0.94 -10.95 7.12
C GLU A 51 2.24 -11.32 6.44
N GLN A 52 3.10 -10.34 6.18
CA GLN A 52 4.34 -10.58 5.44
C GLN A 52 5.34 -11.41 6.25
N THR A 53 5.46 -11.14 7.56
CA THR A 53 6.33 -11.96 8.44
C THR A 53 5.88 -13.43 8.48
N PRO A 54 4.59 -13.77 8.71
CA PRO A 54 4.11 -15.16 8.58
C PRO A 54 4.29 -15.78 7.20
N ILE A 55 4.12 -15.03 6.10
CA ILE A 55 4.37 -15.53 4.74
C ILE A 55 5.84 -15.95 4.59
N HIS A 56 6.79 -15.12 5.02
CA HIS A 56 8.21 -15.45 4.95
C HIS A 56 8.55 -16.70 5.77
N LEU A 57 7.95 -16.84 6.95
CA LEU A 57 8.14 -18.03 7.78
C LEU A 57 7.52 -19.25 7.13
N ARG A 58 6.27 -19.17 6.66
CA ARG A 58 5.57 -20.23 5.93
C ARG A 58 6.41 -20.72 4.75
N ASP A 59 6.90 -19.82 3.92
CA ASP A 59 7.66 -20.16 2.72
C ASP A 59 9.01 -20.80 3.08
N SER A 60 9.60 -20.39 4.20
CA SER A 60 10.81 -21.02 4.74
C SER A 60 10.53 -22.44 5.23
N LEU A 61 9.42 -22.65 5.95
CA LEU A 61 8.98 -23.96 6.41
C LEU A 61 8.61 -24.87 5.24
N MET A 62 7.98 -24.34 4.20
CA MET A 62 7.69 -25.09 2.97
C MET A 62 8.96 -25.64 2.32
N ARG A 63 10.04 -24.84 2.28
CA ARG A 63 11.32 -25.28 1.71
C ARG A 63 12.01 -26.36 2.55
N ILE A 64 11.87 -26.31 3.87
CA ILE A 64 12.57 -27.23 4.80
C ILE A 64 11.78 -28.52 4.99
N TYR A 65 10.46 -28.43 5.21
CA TYR A 65 9.59 -29.53 5.64
C TYR A 65 8.56 -29.94 4.60
N GLY A 66 8.37 -29.15 3.53
CA GLY A 66 7.37 -29.40 2.50
C GLY A 66 6.00 -28.80 2.81
N ALA A 67 5.15 -28.68 1.78
CA ALA A 67 3.81 -28.10 1.89
C ALA A 67 2.81 -28.97 2.69
N GLU A 68 3.12 -30.24 2.92
CA GLU A 68 2.27 -31.14 3.71
C GLU A 68 2.59 -31.13 5.20
N SER A 69 3.67 -30.46 5.61
CA SER A 69 4.11 -30.41 7.00
C SER A 69 3.12 -29.64 7.88
N ASN A 70 3.06 -30.01 9.15
CA ASN A 70 2.19 -29.33 10.11
C ASN A 70 2.64 -27.89 10.33
N GLU A 71 3.95 -27.63 10.36
CA GLU A 71 4.53 -26.31 10.54
C GLU A 71 4.13 -25.36 9.39
N TYR A 72 4.18 -25.85 8.14
CA TYR A 72 3.70 -25.09 6.99
C TYR A 72 2.21 -24.79 7.12
N LYS A 73 1.40 -25.82 7.43
CA LYS A 73 -0.06 -25.70 7.54
C LYS A 73 -0.48 -24.73 8.64
N GLU A 74 0.19 -24.74 9.78
CA GLU A 74 -0.06 -23.80 10.88
C GLU A 74 0.17 -22.35 10.44
N GLN A 75 1.29 -22.05 9.77
CA GLN A 75 1.58 -20.70 9.28
C GLN A 75 0.66 -20.29 8.14
N GLN A 76 0.27 -21.22 7.27
CA GLN A 76 -0.72 -20.98 6.23
C GLN A 76 -2.08 -20.54 6.82
N LEU A 77 -2.54 -21.21 7.87
CA LEU A 77 -3.78 -20.83 8.57
C LEU A 77 -3.69 -19.45 9.25
N ILE A 78 -2.52 -19.10 9.78
CA ILE A 78 -2.27 -17.76 10.35
C ILE A 78 -2.35 -16.70 9.25
N TYR A 79 -1.66 -16.92 8.14
CA TYR A 79 -1.70 -16.05 6.97
C TYR A 79 -3.14 -15.84 6.49
N GLU A 80 -3.92 -16.90 6.27
CA GLU A 80 -5.28 -16.81 5.75
C GLU A 80 -6.20 -15.98 6.66
N LYS A 81 -6.10 -16.17 7.98
CA LYS A 81 -6.85 -15.36 8.95
C LYS A 81 -6.45 -13.89 8.90
N ASN A 82 -5.14 -13.62 8.83
CA ASN A 82 -4.63 -12.26 8.81
C ASN A 82 -4.95 -11.54 7.50
N HIS A 83 -4.92 -12.25 6.37
CA HIS A 83 -5.25 -11.73 5.05
C HIS A 83 -6.66 -11.13 4.99
N ILE A 84 -7.67 -11.84 5.52
CA ILE A 84 -9.06 -11.36 5.59
C ILE A 84 -9.17 -10.05 6.40
N ILE A 85 -8.40 -9.95 7.49
CA ILE A 85 -8.42 -8.76 8.36
C ILE A 85 -7.68 -7.59 7.69
N ASN A 86 -6.54 -7.88 7.08
CA ASN A 86 -5.65 -6.87 6.51
C ASN A 86 -6.16 -6.33 5.17
N GLU A 87 -6.86 -7.13 4.37
CA GLU A 87 -7.58 -6.66 3.18
C GLU A 87 -8.59 -5.57 3.57
N LYS A 88 -9.36 -5.78 4.65
CA LYS A 88 -10.28 -4.77 5.18
C LYS A 88 -9.54 -3.50 5.63
N LYS A 89 -8.38 -3.63 6.27
CA LYS A 89 -7.56 -2.47 6.67
C LYS A 89 -7.04 -1.70 5.44
N SER A 90 -6.57 -2.42 4.42
CA SER A 90 -6.04 -1.87 3.17
C SER A 90 -7.10 -1.14 2.34
N ARG A 91 -8.37 -1.49 2.48
CA ARG A 91 -9.48 -0.80 1.79
C ARG A 91 -9.91 0.50 2.48
N ILE A 92 -9.64 0.64 3.78
CA ILE A 92 -10.07 1.79 4.59
C ILE A 92 -9.05 2.94 4.51
N TYR A 93 -7.78 2.61 4.27
CA TYR A 93 -6.65 3.53 4.17
C TYR A 93 -6.17 3.70 2.74
#